data_AF-A0A1V6FRZ9-F1
#
_entry.id   AF-A0A1V6FRZ9-F1
#
_cell.length_a   1.000
_cell.length_b   1.000
_cell.length_c   1.000
_cell.angle_alpha   90.00
_cell.angle_beta   90.00
_cell.angle_gamma   90.00
#
_symmetry.space_group_name_H-M   'P 1'
#
loop_
_entity.id
_entity.type
_entity.pdbx_description
1 polymer ?
#
loop_
_entity_poly.entity_id
_entity_poly.type
_entity_poly.pdbx_seq_one_letter_code
_entity_poly.pdbx_strand_id
1 'polypeptide(L)'
;MNFYNVHYAGTHIVGTSGGTTDDIREALDLMGKGRLNPSMMITHVGGLTATKDATLNLPNIPGGKKLIYTHVDFPLTAIADFAELGKKNPVFAELAEICASNNGLWSLEAEKVVLDKMPKLACC
;
A
#
# COMPACT_ATOMS: atom_id res chain seq x y z
N MET A 1 -2.52 -0.07 -32.42
CA MET A 1 -1.06 0.16 -32.53
C MET A 1 -0.71 0.25 -34.01
N ASN A 2 -0.04 1.31 -34.46
CA ASN A 2 0.21 1.57 -35.89
C ASN A 2 1.70 1.39 -36.22
N PHE A 3 2.05 0.31 -36.92
CA PHE A 3 3.44 -0.02 -37.28
C PHE A 3 3.99 0.81 -38.45
N TYR A 4 3.14 1.46 -39.24
CA TYR A 4 3.59 2.39 -40.29
C TYR A 4 4.33 3.58 -39.67
N ASN A 5 3.81 4.14 -38.58
CA ASN A 5 4.46 5.26 -37.87
C ASN A 5 5.75 4.84 -37.14
N VAL A 6 5.82 3.58 -36.70
CA VAL A 6 7.06 3.02 -36.12
C VAL A 6 8.15 2.98 -37.19
N HIS A 7 7.81 2.52 -38.39
CA HIS A 7 8.78 2.36 -39.46
C HIS A 7 9.15 3.67 -40.17
N TYR A 8 8.18 4.57 -40.38
CA TYR A 8 8.36 5.75 -41.23
C TYR A 8 8.31 7.09 -40.48
N ALA A 9 7.76 7.14 -39.27
CA ALA A 9 7.60 8.39 -38.49
C ALA A 9 8.47 8.43 -37.23
N GLY A 10 9.46 7.53 -37.10
CA GLY A 10 10.43 7.54 -36.00
C GLY A 10 9.82 7.22 -34.63
N THR A 11 8.67 6.56 -34.56
CA THR A 11 8.09 6.12 -33.29
C THR A 11 8.83 4.89 -32.77
N HIS A 12 9.35 4.93 -31.54
CA HIS A 12 10.02 3.79 -30.91
C HIS A 12 9.13 3.08 -29.90
N ILE A 13 9.19 1.75 -29.88
CA ILE A 13 8.51 0.91 -28.90
C ILE A 13 9.59 0.27 -28.04
N VAL A 14 9.50 0.48 -26.73
CA VAL A 14 10.41 -0.11 -25.74
C VAL A 14 9.57 -0.95 -24.80
N GLY A 15 9.85 -2.25 -24.72
CA GLY A 15 9.30 -3.13 -23.71
C GLY A 15 10.16 -3.05 -22.45
N THR A 16 9.53 -2.84 -21.29
CA THR A 16 10.19 -2.88 -19.99
C THR A 16 9.57 -4.02 -19.16
N SER A 17 10.38 -4.69 -18.36
CA SER A 17 9.92 -5.75 -17.46
C SER A 17 10.62 -5.60 -16.12
N GLY A 18 9.86 -5.15 -15.11
CA GLY A 18 10.40 -4.88 -13.78
C GLY A 18 11.50 -3.81 -13.77
N GLY A 19 12.32 -3.85 -12.72
CA GLY A 19 13.50 -3.01 -12.56
C GLY A 19 14.70 -3.85 -12.18
N THR A 20 15.88 -3.34 -12.50
CA THR A 20 17.17 -3.90 -12.09
C THR A 20 17.45 -3.59 -10.61
N THR A 21 18.46 -4.23 -10.04
CA THR A 21 18.90 -3.90 -8.68
C THR A 21 19.34 -2.43 -8.54
N ASP A 22 19.88 -1.84 -9.61
CA ASP A 22 20.31 -0.44 -9.60
C ASP A 22 19.11 0.51 -9.60
N ASP A 23 18.06 0.20 -10.36
CA ASP A 23 16.79 0.96 -10.33
C ASP A 23 16.17 0.96 -8.92
N ILE A 24 16.24 -0.18 -8.22
CA ILE A 24 15.74 -0.28 -6.83
C ILE A 24 16.60 0.55 -5.88
N ARG A 25 17.93 0.54 -6.02
CA ARG A 25 18.83 1.37 -5.19
C ARG A 25 18.57 2.85 -5.39
N GLU A 26 18.39 3.28 -6.63
CA GLU A 26 18.04 4.67 -6.96
C GLU A 26 16.69 5.05 -6.35
N ALA A 27 15.67 4.20 -6.51
CA ALA A 27 14.36 4.45 -5.91
C ALA A 27 14.44 4.57 -4.38
N LEU A 28 15.23 3.72 -3.72
CA LEU A 28 15.47 3.78 -2.26
C LEU A 28 16.19 5.06 -1.84
N ASP A 29 17.21 5.50 -2.59
CA ASP A 29 17.92 6.76 -2.32
C ASP A 29 16.98 7.97 -2.46
N LEU A 30 16.16 8.01 -3.50
CA LEU A 30 15.16 9.06 -3.71
C LEU A 30 14.09 9.07 -2.60
N MET A 31 13.64 7.89 -2.15
CA MET A 31 12.74 7.77 -1.01
C MET A 31 13.39 8.22 0.29
N GLY A 32 14.64 7.83 0.55
CA GLY A 32 15.41 8.26 1.73
C GLY A 32 15.67 9.77 1.77
N LYS A 33 15.79 10.41 0.61
CA LYS A 33 15.90 11.88 0.47
C LYS A 33 14.55 12.61 0.48
N GLY A 34 13.44 11.91 0.66
CA GLY A 34 12.10 12.49 0.64
C GLY A 34 11.65 13.02 -0.73
N ARG A 35 12.37 12.68 -1.81
CA ARG A 35 12.04 13.08 -3.20
C ARG A 35 10.91 12.23 -3.77
N LEU A 36 10.70 11.04 -3.23
CA LEU A 36 9.61 10.13 -3.56
C LEU A 36 8.94 9.65 -2.27
N ASN A 37 7.61 9.70 -2.20
CA ASN A 37 6.84 9.19 -1.08
C ASN A 37 5.99 7.98 -1.50
N PRO A 38 6.35 6.74 -1.10
CA PRO A 38 5.59 5.55 -1.46
C PRO A 38 4.26 5.42 -0.72
N SER A 39 4.08 6.13 0.41
CA SER A 39 2.86 6.05 1.24
C SER A 39 1.62 6.55 0.52
N MET A 40 1.76 7.45 -0.46
CA MET A 40 0.66 7.93 -1.29
C MET A 40 -0.08 6.82 -2.03
N MET A 41 0.61 5.70 -2.27
CA MET A 41 0.02 4.58 -2.98
C MET A 41 -0.72 3.62 -2.04
N ILE A 42 -0.51 3.68 -0.73
CA ILE A 42 -1.13 2.75 0.22
C ILE A 42 -2.57 3.19 0.46
N THR A 43 -3.52 2.34 0.10
CA THR A 43 -4.95 2.64 0.28
C THR A 43 -5.64 1.68 1.25
N HIS A 44 -5.09 0.48 1.42
CA HIS A 44 -5.63 -0.53 2.32
C HIS A 44 -4.52 -1.14 3.17
N VAL A 45 -4.88 -1.51 4.40
CA VAL A 45 -3.98 -2.17 5.35
C VAL A 45 -4.70 -3.37 5.96
N GLY A 46 -4.01 -4.50 6.11
CA GLY A 46 -4.58 -5.74 6.65
C GLY A 46 -3.55 -6.63 7.33
N GLY A 47 -4.04 -7.67 8.01
CA GLY A 47 -3.22 -8.75 8.57
C GLY A 47 -2.98 -9.89 7.58
N LEU A 48 -2.17 -10.88 7.99
CA LEU A 48 -1.76 -11.99 7.13
C LEU A 48 -2.94 -12.79 6.56
N THR A 49 -3.96 -13.05 7.38
CA THR A 49 -5.14 -13.85 7.02
C THR A 49 -5.95 -13.22 5.87
N ALA A 50 -5.93 -11.89 5.75
CA ALA A 50 -6.63 -11.17 4.69
C ALA A 50 -5.97 -11.36 3.29
N THR A 51 -4.72 -11.81 3.23
CA THR A 51 -3.95 -11.93 1.98
C THR A 51 -4.62 -12.83 0.95
N LYS A 52 -5.18 -13.96 1.40
CA LYS A 52 -5.84 -14.93 0.50
C LYS A 52 -6.98 -14.29 -0.27
N ASP A 53 -7.93 -13.69 0.45
CA ASP A 53 -9.11 -13.10 -0.16
C ASP A 53 -8.78 -11.81 -0.92
N ALA A 54 -7.81 -11.03 -0.43
CA ALA A 54 -7.30 -9.86 -1.13
C ALA A 54 -6.67 -10.23 -2.48
N THR A 55 -5.93 -11.34 -2.56
CA THR A 55 -5.29 -11.80 -3.79
C THR A 55 -6.32 -12.35 -4.77
N LEU A 56 -7.25 -13.18 -4.30
CA LEU A 56 -8.30 -13.77 -5.14
C LEU A 56 -9.23 -12.71 -5.76
N ASN A 57 -9.48 -11.61 -5.03
CA ASN A 57 -10.40 -10.57 -5.44
C ASN A 57 -9.72 -9.27 -5.90
N LEU A 58 -8.40 -9.27 -6.09
CA LEU A 58 -7.62 -8.06 -6.35
C LEU A 58 -8.19 -7.13 -7.45
N PRO A 59 -8.68 -7.64 -8.60
CA PRO A 59 -9.27 -6.79 -9.64
C PRO A 59 -10.52 -6.01 -9.20
N ASN A 60 -11.22 -6.51 -8.18
CA ASN A 60 -12.46 -5.93 -7.66
C ASN A 60 -12.22 -5.02 -6.45
N ILE A 61 -11.01 -5.00 -5.88
CA ILE A 61 -10.66 -4.18 -4.72
C ILE A 61 -10.06 -2.85 -5.23
N PRO A 62 -10.79 -1.73 -5.12
CA PRO A 62 -10.33 -0.44 -5.64
C PRO A 62 -9.10 0.08 -4.91
N GLY A 63 -8.50 1.15 -5.44
CA GLY A 63 -7.35 1.82 -4.85
C GLY A 63 -6.00 1.16 -5.19
N GLY A 64 -4.92 1.77 -4.70
CA GLY A 64 -3.54 1.41 -5.01
C GLY A 64 -3.05 0.14 -4.30
N LYS A 65 -2.00 0.30 -3.50
CA LYS A 65 -1.28 -0.75 -2.77
C LYS A 65 -2.06 -1.21 -1.54
N LYS A 66 -2.08 -2.53 -1.35
CA LYS A 66 -2.65 -3.23 -0.20
C LYS A 66 -1.48 -3.67 0.68
N LEU A 67 -1.31 -3.00 1.82
CA LEU A 67 -0.23 -3.29 2.76
C LEU A 67 -0.66 -4.41 3.71
N ILE A 68 0.15 -5.47 3.81
CA ILE A 68 -0.12 -6.62 4.67
C ILE A 68 0.95 -6.72 5.74
N TYR A 69 0.52 -6.75 7.00
CA TYR A 69 1.38 -7.03 8.14
C TYR A 69 1.30 -8.52 8.50
N THR A 70 2.45 -9.19 8.43
CA THR A 70 2.55 -10.66 8.54
C THR A 70 2.32 -11.21 9.95
N HIS A 71 2.44 -10.37 10.98
CA HIS A 71 2.41 -10.78 12.38
C HIS A 71 1.11 -10.41 13.11
N VAL A 72 0.14 -9.86 12.40
CA VAL A 72 -1.14 -9.39 12.94
C VAL A 72 -2.30 -9.99 12.14
N ASP A 73 -3.47 -10.00 12.75
CA ASP A 73 -4.67 -10.63 12.23
C ASP A 73 -5.85 -9.66 12.30
N PHE A 74 -6.16 -9.02 11.17
CA PHE A 74 -7.31 -8.16 11.01
C PHE A 74 -7.69 -8.06 9.52
N PRO A 75 -8.95 -7.76 9.18
CA PRO A 75 -9.40 -7.73 7.80
C PRO A 75 -8.70 -6.63 7.00
N LEU A 76 -8.58 -6.85 5.68
CA LEU A 76 -8.09 -5.81 4.76
C LEU A 76 -9.07 -4.63 4.80
N THR A 77 -8.57 -3.49 5.27
CA THR A 77 -9.39 -2.32 5.57
C THR A 77 -8.86 -1.11 4.80
N ALA A 78 -9.76 -0.35 4.16
CA ALA A 78 -9.37 0.89 3.51
C ALA A 78 -9.05 1.96 4.56
N ILE A 79 -8.02 2.78 4.32
CA ILE A 79 -7.67 3.90 5.22
C ILE A 79 -8.87 4.87 5.36
N ALA A 80 -9.63 5.06 4.28
CA ALA A 80 -10.83 5.90 4.27
C ALA A 80 -11.93 5.41 5.24
N ASP A 81 -11.95 4.11 5.57
CA ASP A 81 -12.98 3.51 6.42
C ASP A 81 -12.60 3.50 7.91
N PHE A 82 -11.36 3.88 8.27
CA PHE A 82 -10.90 3.86 9.66
C PHE A 82 -11.75 4.72 10.58
N ALA A 83 -12.22 5.89 10.13
CA ALA A 83 -13.06 6.77 10.95
C ALA A 83 -14.42 6.15 11.29
N GLU A 84 -15.00 5.37 10.37
CA GLU A 84 -16.26 4.66 10.62
C GLU A 84 -16.03 3.51 11.60
N LEU A 85 -15.04 2.65 11.30
CA LEU A 85 -14.68 1.52 12.15
C LEU A 85 -14.23 1.95 13.55
N GLY A 86 -13.64 3.14 13.65
CA GLY A 86 -13.24 3.79 14.90
C GLY A 86 -14.38 4.01 15.88
N LYS A 87 -15.62 4.15 15.40
CA LYS A 87 -16.80 4.26 16.28
C LYS A 87 -17.05 3.02 17.12
N LYS A 88 -16.54 1.86 16.68
CA LYS A 88 -16.71 0.56 17.33
C LYS A 88 -15.40 -0.02 17.88
N ASN A 89 -14.25 0.41 17.36
CA ASN A 89 -12.95 -0.11 17.74
C ASN A 89 -11.95 1.03 17.99
N PRO A 90 -11.42 1.18 19.22
CA PRO A 90 -10.54 2.28 19.57
C PRO A 90 -9.22 2.30 18.79
N VAL A 91 -8.71 1.15 18.33
CA VAL A 91 -7.47 1.09 17.53
C VAL A 91 -7.70 1.73 16.16
N PHE A 92 -8.86 1.52 15.53
CA PHE A 92 -9.20 2.18 14.27
C PHE A 92 -9.47 3.68 14.43
N ALA A 93 -9.99 4.11 15.59
CA ALA A 93 -10.14 5.54 15.88
C ALA A 93 -8.77 6.25 15.95
N GLU A 94 -7.82 5.65 16.68
CA GLU A 94 -6.45 6.15 16.76
C GLU A 94 -5.75 6.17 15.39
N LEU A 95 -5.93 5.12 14.58
CA LEU A 95 -5.40 5.09 13.22
C LEU A 95 -6.02 6.16 12.32
N ALA A 96 -7.32 6.45 12.48
CA ALA A 96 -7.99 7.51 11.74
C ALA A 96 -7.42 8.89 12.07
N GLU A 97 -7.18 9.17 13.35
CA GLU A 97 -6.58 10.43 13.81
C GLU A 97 -5.15 10.60 13.28
N ILE A 98 -4.33 9.55 13.35
CA ILE A 98 -2.95 9.57 12.83
C ILE A 98 -2.95 9.77 11.31
N CYS A 99 -3.79 9.05 10.57
CA CYS A 99 -3.86 9.24 9.13
C CYS A 99 -4.34 10.65 8.78
N ALA A 100 -5.33 11.20 9.51
CA ALA A 100 -5.83 12.55 9.29
C ALA A 100 -4.75 13.62 9.52
N SER A 101 -3.91 13.48 10.55
CA SER A 101 -2.77 14.40 10.80
C SER A 101 -1.66 14.28 9.74
N ASN A 102 -1.60 13.14 9.03
CA ASN A 102 -0.65 12.85 7.96
C ASN A 102 -1.28 12.98 6.55
N ASN A 103 -2.20 13.93 6.34
CA ASN A 103 -2.87 14.19 5.06
C ASN A 103 -3.62 12.98 4.46
N GLY A 104 -4.15 12.10 5.32
CA GLY A 104 -4.82 10.87 4.93
C GLY A 104 -3.87 9.75 4.49
N LEU A 105 -2.56 9.91 4.68
CA LEU A 105 -1.54 8.95 4.25
C LEU A 105 -1.11 8.02 5.38
N TRP A 106 -0.66 6.83 4.98
CA TRP A 106 -0.02 5.89 5.89
C TRP A 106 1.34 6.43 6.39
N SER A 107 1.60 6.29 7.68
CA SER A 107 2.80 6.84 8.34
C SER A 107 3.47 5.82 9.26
N LEU A 108 4.69 6.13 9.69
CA LEU A 108 5.44 5.32 10.67
C LEU A 108 4.70 5.20 12.01
N GLU A 109 3.97 6.24 12.41
CA GLU A 109 3.17 6.23 13.63
C GLU A 109 2.01 5.23 13.53
N ALA A 110 1.31 5.22 12.38
CA ALA A 110 0.23 4.28 12.12
C ALA A 110 0.74 2.83 12.10
N GLU A 111 1.92 2.60 11.53
CA GLU A 111 2.59 1.29 11.55
C GLU A 111 2.86 0.81 12.98
N LYS A 112 3.41 1.66 13.85
CA LYS A 112 3.66 1.30 15.25
C LYS A 112 2.37 0.91 15.96
N VAL A 113 1.28 1.66 15.75
CA VAL A 113 -0.04 1.33 16.31
C VAL A 113 -0.51 -0.05 15.84
N VAL A 114 -0.36 -0.38 14.56
CA VAL A 114 -0.71 -1.73 14.06
C VAL A 114 0.15 -2.80 14.72
N LEU A 115 1.46 -2.60 14.77
CA LEU A 115 2.37 -3.59 15.34
C LEU A 115 2.19 -3.76 16.86
N ASP A 116 1.74 -2.74 17.59
CA ASP A 116 1.61 -2.84 19.05
C ASP A 116 0.21 -3.25 19.49
N LYS A 117 -0.84 -2.79 18.79
CA LYS A 117 -2.23 -2.86 19.28
C LYS A 117 -3.16 -3.76 18.47
N MET A 118 -2.84 -4.11 17.22
CA MET A 118 -3.69 -5.03 16.46
C MET A 118 -3.59 -6.46 17.01
N PRO A 119 -4.65 -7.27 16.85
CA PRO A 119 -4.61 -8.68 17.24
C PRO A 119 -3.42 -9.38 16.60
N LYS A 120 -2.65 -10.12 17.38
CA LYS A 120 -1.54 -10.91 16.88
C LYS A 120 -2.06 -12.17 16.21
N LEU A 121 -1.36 -12.62 15.17
CA LEU A 121 -1.62 -13.93 14.60
C LEU A 121 -1.40 -14.98 15.70
N ALA A 122 -2.42 -15.78 16.00
CA ALA A 122 -2.28 -16.86 16.95
C ALA A 122 -1.23 -17.85 16.43
N CYS A 123 -0.18 -18.12 17.21
CA CYS A 123 0.68 -19.26 16.94
C CYS A 123 -0.16 -20.54 17.13
N CYS A 124 -0.17 -21.38 16.09
CA CYS A 124 -0.58 -22.78 16.22
C CYS A 124 0.23 -23.50 17.31
#